data_AF-A0A7W9S1C2-F1
#
_entry.id   AF-A0A7W9S1C2-F1
#
_cell.length_a   1.000
_cell.length_b   1.000
_cell.length_c   1.000
_cell.angle_alpha   90.00
_cell.angle_beta   90.00
_cell.angle_gamma   90.00
#
_symmetry.space_group_name_H-M   'P 1'
#
loop_
_entity.id
_entity.type
_entity.pdbx_description
1 polymer ?
#
loop_
_entity_poly.entity_id
_entity_poly.type
_entity_poly.pdbx_seq_one_letter_code
_entity_poly.pdbx_strand_id
1 'polypeptide(L)' 'MRDLSKRYPLDALEEAFVEGIYSGHPDMPEFKATSDQVTALLAYLDTIQSDSR' A
#
# COMPACT_ATOMS: atom_id res chain seq x y z
N MET A 1 -13.57 -10.84 0.72
CA MET A 1 -13.59 -9.63 1.58
C MET A 1 -12.31 -8.84 1.33
N ARG A 2 -12.32 -7.54 1.65
CA ARG A 2 -11.15 -6.66 1.57
C ARG A 2 -10.56 -6.64 2.99
N ASP A 3 -9.55 -7.49 3.21
CA ASP A 3 -8.93 -7.77 4.52
C ASP A 3 -7.43 -7.49 4.53
N LEU A 4 -6.96 -6.60 3.64
CA LEU A 4 -5.53 -6.31 3.48
C LEU A 4 -4.96 -5.72 4.76
N SER A 5 -5.67 -4.76 5.39
CA SER A 5 -5.24 -4.13 6.65
C SER A 5 -5.13 -5.10 7.82
N LYS A 6 -5.88 -6.21 7.79
CA LYS A 6 -5.84 -7.23 8.86
C LYS A 6 -4.54 -8.02 8.84
N ARG A 7 -3.86 -8.08 7.70
CA ARG A 7 -2.60 -8.82 7.52
C ARG A 7 -1.39 -7.89 7.47
N TYR A 8 -1.59 -6.68 6.98
CA TYR A 8 -0.56 -5.66 6.83
C TYR A 8 -1.08 -4.34 7.39
N PRO A 9 -0.58 -3.89 8.58
CA PRO A 9 -0.94 -2.60 9.15
C PRO A 9 -0.70 -1.47 8.14
N LEU A 10 -1.52 -0.42 8.19
CA LEU A 10 -1.40 0.74 7.28
C LEU A 10 -0.01 1.38 7.32
N ASP A 11 0.60 1.51 8.50
CA ASP A 11 1.95 2.06 8.65
C ASP A 11 3.02 1.22 7.94
N ALA A 12 2.87 -0.11 7.97
CA ALA A 12 3.77 -1.02 7.25
C ALA A 12 3.55 -0.95 5.73
N LEU A 13 2.33 -0.68 5.30
CA LEU A 13 2.02 -0.43 3.89
C LEU A 13 2.58 0.92 3.43
N GLU A 14 2.52 1.95 4.27
CA GLU A 14 3.12 3.26 4.00
C GLU A 14 4.62 3.14 3.73
N GLU A 15 5.34 2.50 4.64
CA GLU A 15 6.78 2.27 4.50
C GLU A 15 7.10 1.51 3.20
N ALA A 16 6.38 0.42 2.92
CA ALA A 16 6.59 -0.38 1.70
C ALA A 16 6.25 0.38 0.41
N PHE A 17 5.25 1.27 0.43
CA PHE A 17 4.88 2.07 -0.75
C PHE A 17 5.83 3.26 -0.97
N VAL A 18 6.39 3.83 0.09
CA VAL A 18 7.41 4.89 0.01
C VAL A 18 8.76 4.31 -0.43
N GLU A 19 9.16 3.16 0.12
CA GLU A 19 10.40 2.48 -0.25
C GLU A 19 10.32 1.88 -1.66
N GLY A 20 9.11 1.50 -2.09
CA GLY A 20 8.83 0.89 -3.38
C GLY A 20 8.68 -0.62 -3.26
N ILE A 21 7.65 -1.18 -3.91
CA ILE A 21 7.43 -2.62 -3.92
C ILE A 21 8.32 -3.26 -4.98
N TYR A 22 9.39 -3.92 -4.54
CA TYR A 22 10.30 -4.65 -5.41
C TYR A 22 10.02 -6.15 -5.37
N SER A 23 9.69 -6.75 -6.53
CA SER A 23 9.43 -8.19 -6.64
C SER A 23 10.69 -9.02 -6.95
N GLY A 24 11.85 -8.38 -7.13
CA GLY A 24 13.08 -9.07 -7.52
C GLY A 24 13.12 -9.55 -8.98
N HIS A 25 12.02 -9.45 -9.72
CA HIS A 25 11.92 -9.95 -11.07
C HIS A 25 12.32 -8.87 -12.09
N PRO A 26 13.31 -9.11 -12.96
CA PRO A 26 13.85 -8.09 -13.88
C PRO A 26 12.81 -7.53 -14.86
N ASP A 27 11.78 -8.32 -15.19
CA ASP A 27 10.68 -7.88 -16.08
C ASP A 27 9.56 -7.11 -15.37
N MET A 28 9.61 -6.97 -14.04
CA MET A 28 8.59 -6.22 -13.30
C MET A 28 9.10 -4.81 -12.99
N PRO A 29 8.48 -3.76 -13.58
CA PRO A 29 8.88 -2.40 -13.31
C PRO A 29 8.62 -2.06 -11.83
N GLU A 30 9.53 -1.27 -11.28
CA GLU A 30 9.39 -0.72 -9.94
C GLU A 30 8.15 0.18 -9.88
N PHE A 31 7.26 -0.08 -8.92
CA PHE A 31 6.16 0.83 -8.64
C PHE A 31 6.68 2.01 -7.79
N LYS A 32 6.81 3.19 -8.40
CA LYS A 32 7.15 4.44 -7.71
C LYS A 32 5.91 5.31 -7.55
N ALA A 33 5.44 5.44 -6.33
CA ALA A 33 4.48 6.47 -5.96
C ALA A 33 5.22 7.68 -5.36
N THR A 34 4.74 8.88 -5.67
CA THR A 34 5.14 10.09 -4.92
C THR A 34 4.56 10.05 -3.51
N SER A 35 5.14 10.78 -2.57
CA SER A 35 4.63 10.81 -1.17
C SER A 35 3.14 11.15 -1.12
N ASP A 36 2.68 12.11 -1.92
CA ASP A 36 1.26 12.49 -2.00
C ASP A 36 0.38 11.35 -2.50
N GLN A 37 0.87 10.58 -3.47
CA GLN A 37 0.17 9.40 -4.00
C GLN A 37 0.11 8.27 -2.97
N VAL A 38 1.16 8.08 -2.16
CA VAL A 38 1.15 7.10 -1.08
C VAL A 38 0.08 7.47 -0.05
N THR A 39 0.05 8.73 0.39
CA THR A 39 -0.99 9.20 1.32
C THR A 39 -2.40 9.02 0.75
N ALA A 40 -2.63 9.36 -0.52
CA ALA A 40 -3.91 9.16 -1.17
C ALA A 40 -4.30 7.67 -1.29
N LEU A 41 -3.33 6.80 -1.56
CA LEU A 41 -3.53 5.36 -1.64
C LEU A 41 -3.90 4.77 -0.28
N LEU A 42 -3.18 5.15 0.78
CA LEU A 42 -3.47 4.70 2.15
C LEU A 42 -4.85 5.15 2.61
N ALA A 43 -5.22 6.41 2.34
CA ALA A 43 -6.56 6.92 2.61
C ALA A 43 -7.62 6.14 1.84
N TYR A 44 -7.39 5.85 0.55
CA TYR A 44 -8.31 5.02 -0.22
C TYR A 44 -8.39 3.60 0.36
N LEU A 45 -7.26 2.97 0.68
CA LEU A 45 -7.19 1.64 1.26
C LEU A 45 -7.98 1.57 2.55
N ASP A 46 -7.86 2.56 3.44
CA ASP A 46 -8.66 2.68 4.66
C ASP A 46 -10.17 2.70 4.37
N THR A 47 -10.63 3.53 3.42
CA THR A 47 -12.08 3.64 3.11
C THR A 47 -12.75 2.36 2.62
N ILE A 48 -11.96 1.40 2.12
CA ILE A 48 -12.46 0.19 1.48
C ILE A 48 -12.23 -1.08 2.30
N GLN A 49 -11.46 -1.02 3.39
CA GLN A 49 -11.26 -2.22 4.21
C GLN A 49 -12.53 -2.51 5.00
N SER A 50 -12.81 -3.80 5.15
CA SER A 50 -14.05 -4.28 5.80
C SER A 50 -14.06 -4.02 7.33
N ASP A 51 -13.00 -3.42 7.86
CA ASP A 51 -12.72 -3.21 9.30
C ASP A 51 -12.59 -1.72 9.67
N SER A 52 -12.80 -0.77 8.75
CA SER A 52 -12.74 0.67 9.08
C SER A 52 -14.03 1.16 9.75
N ARG A 53 -14.59 0.36 10.66
CA ARG A 53 -15.75 0.68 11.50
C ARG A 53 -15.71 -0.01 12.85
#